data_AF-A0A3S4GDH4-F1
#
_entry.id   AF-A0A3S4GDH4-F1
#
_cell.length_a   1.000
_cell.length_b   1.000
_cell.length_c   1.000
_cell.angle_alpha   90.00
_cell.angle_beta   90.00
_cell.angle_gamma   90.00
#
_symmetry.space_group_name_H-M   'P 1'
#
loop_
_entity.id
_entity.type
_entity.pdbx_description
1 polymer ?
#
loop_
_entity_poly.entity_id
_entity_poly.type
_entity_poly.pdbx_seq_one_letter_code
_entity_poly.pdbx_strand_id
1 'polypeptide(L)' 'MEEHFGVGAGKLITLLYFFAIYPILLVYSVAITNTVETFMAHQLHMTPPPRAILSLILIVA' A
#
# COMPACT_ATOMS: atom_id res chain seq x y z
N MET A 1 13.16 -24.86 21.76
CA MET A 1 13.02 -24.41 20.36
C MET A 1 12.83 -22.87 20.32
N GLU A 2 13.55 -22.12 21.16
CA GLU A 2 13.22 -20.71 21.50
C GLU A 2 14.44 -19.74 21.53
N GLU A 3 15.63 -20.11 21.05
CA GLU A 3 16.84 -19.27 21.25
C GLU A 3 17.85 -19.29 20.08
N HIS A 4 17.43 -19.11 18.82
CA HIS A 4 18.39 -19.10 17.69
C HIS A 4 18.53 -17.77 16.94
N PHE A 5 17.81 -16.72 17.35
CA PHE A 5 18.17 -15.35 17.00
C PHE A 5 18.17 -14.53 18.28
N GLY A 6 19.37 -14.19 18.76
CA GLY A 6 19.52 -13.32 19.93
C GLY A 6 18.70 -12.04 19.76
N VAL A 7 18.25 -11.44 20.86
CA VAL A 7 17.33 -10.29 20.91
C VAL A 7 17.71 -9.16 19.92
N GLY A 8 18.99 -8.97 19.62
CA GLY A 8 19.47 -8.02 18.59
C GLY A 8 19.20 -8.45 17.14
N ALA A 9 19.35 -9.73 16.80
CA ALA A 9 19.11 -10.24 15.45
C ALA A 9 17.61 -10.31 15.12
N GLY A 10 16.75 -10.61 16.11
CA GLY A 10 15.29 -10.51 15.94
C GLY A 10 14.84 -9.09 15.57
N LYS A 11 15.37 -8.07 16.25
CA LYS A 11 15.11 -6.66 15.90
C LYS A 11 15.54 -6.29 14.48
N LEU A 12 16.70 -6.78 14.03
CA LEU A 12 17.20 -6.53 12.68
C LEU A 12 16.27 -7.16 11.63
N ILE A 13 15.83 -8.39 11.84
CA ILE A 13 14.90 -9.08 10.94
C ILE A 13 13.55 -8.36 10.89
N THR A 14 13.00 -7.93 12.03
CA THR A 14 11.74 -7.15 12.05
C THR A 14 11.88 -5.83 11.30
N LEU A 15 13.02 -5.14 11.41
CA LEU A 15 13.29 -3.89 10.68
C LEU A 15 13.37 -4.13 9.16
N LEU A 16 14.10 -5.17 8.74
CA LEU A 16 14.19 -5.55 7.33
C LEU A 16 12.83 -5.96 6.78
N TYR A 17 12.03 -6.67 7.57
CA TYR A 17 10.67 -7.06 7.20
C TYR A 17 9.75 -5.83 7.04
N PHE A 18 9.86 -4.85 7.93
CA PHE A 18 9.15 -3.57 7.79
C PHE A 18 9.56 -2.84 6.51
N PHE A 19 10.87 -2.72 6.25
CA PHE A 19 11.39 -2.10 5.03
C PHE A 19 11.05 -2.85 3.76
N ALA A 20 10.83 -4.16 3.82
CA ALA A 20 10.39 -4.93 2.65
C ALA A 20 8.89 -4.72 2.40
N ILE A 21 8.05 -4.82 3.43
CA ILE A 21 6.59 -4.80 3.27
C ILE A 21 6.05 -3.39 3.07
N TYR A 22 6.55 -2.41 3.82
CA TYR A 22 6.04 -1.04 3.77
C TYR A 22 6.08 -0.42 2.35
N PRO A 23 7.19 -0.47 1.59
CA PRO A 23 7.20 0.04 0.23
C PRO A 23 6.34 -0.78 -0.74
N ILE A 24 6.22 -2.10 -0.55
CA ILE A 24 5.32 -2.94 -1.35
C ILE A 24 3.87 -2.46 -1.18
N LEU A 25 3.45 -2.22 0.06
CA LEU A 25 2.12 -1.71 0.36
C LEU A 25 1.89 -0.32 -0.24
N LEU A 26 2.86 0.59 -0.13
CA LEU A 26 2.75 1.94 -0.72
C LEU A 26 2.57 1.90 -2.25
N VAL A 27 3.38 1.10 -2.95
CA VAL A 27 3.25 0.94 -4.41
C VAL A 27 1.89 0.35 -4.78
N TYR A 28 1.41 -0.64 -4.01
CA TYR A 28 0.12 -1.27 -4.25
C TYR A 28 -1.05 -0.29 -4.04
N SER A 29 -1.01 0.53 -2.98
CA SER A 29 -2.02 1.59 -2.76
C SER A 29 -2.06 2.61 -3.89
N VAL A 30 -0.89 3.01 -4.41
CA VAL A 30 -0.80 3.89 -5.58
C VAL A 30 -1.36 3.19 -6.82
N ALA A 31 -1.05 1.91 -7.03
CA ALA A 31 -1.56 1.13 -8.16
C ALA A 31 -3.09 1.04 -8.14
N ILE A 32 -3.71 0.72 -6.99
CA ILE A 32 -5.17 0.67 -6.85
C ILE A 32 -5.80 2.02 -7.21
N THR A 33 -5.28 3.12 -6.66
CA THR A 33 -5.83 4.46 -6.91
C THR A 33 -5.77 4.80 -8.42
N ASN A 34 -4.66 4.47 -9.09
CA ASN A 34 -4.51 4.64 -10.54
C ASN A 34 -5.47 3.76 -11.35
N THR A 35 -5.66 2.49 -10.95
CA THR A 35 -6.56 1.56 -11.64
C THR A 35 -8.01 2.03 -11.52
N VAL A 36 -8.44 2.49 -10.34
CA VAL A 36 -9.80 3.01 -10.14
C VAL A 36 -9.99 4.32 -10.91
N GLU A 37 -9.02 5.23 -10.88
CA GLU A 37 -9.05 6.47 -11.67
C GLU A 37 -9.23 6.17 -13.17
N THR A 38 -8.44 5.23 -13.69
CA THR A 38 -8.51 4.80 -15.09
C THR A 38 -9.84 4.09 -15.40
N PHE A 39 -10.35 3.26 -14.48
CA PHE A 39 -11.64 2.60 -14.63
C PHE A 39 -12.79 3.60 -14.70
N MET A 40 -12.77 4.64 -13.85
CA MET A 40 -13.77 5.71 -13.88
C MET A 40 -13.73 6.49 -15.19
N ALA A 41 -12.53 6.88 -15.64
CA ALA A 41 -12.36 7.65 -16.86
C ALA A 41 -12.73 6.88 -18.13
N HIS A 42 -12.27 5.62 -18.24
CA HIS A 42 -12.38 4.85 -19.49
C HIS A 42 -13.61 3.94 -19.54
N GLN A 43 -14.04 3.36 -18.42
CA GLN A 43 -15.16 2.41 -18.41
C GLN A 43 -16.47 3.08 -18.00
N LEU A 44 -16.42 3.98 -17.01
CA LEU A 44 -17.62 4.70 -16.54
C LEU A 44 -17.85 6.02 -17.27
N HIS A 45 -16.94 6.44 -18.17
CA HIS A 45 -16.95 7.75 -18.85
C HIS A 45 -17.18 8.93 -17.90
N MET A 46 -16.73 8.79 -16.65
CA MET A 46 -16.89 9.79 -15.60
C MET A 46 -15.55 10.50 -15.41
N THR A 47 -15.57 11.83 -15.28
CA THR A 47 -14.35 12.57 -14.92
C THR A 47 -13.91 12.17 -13.51
N PRO A 48 -12.74 11.53 -13.35
CA PRO A 48 -12.31 11.06 -12.04
C PRO A 48 -12.04 12.26 -11.12
N PRO A 49 -12.41 12.16 -9.82
CA PRO A 49 -12.10 13.19 -8.85
C PRO A 49 -10.59 13.25 -8.56
N PRO A 50 -10.07 14.36 -7.99
CA PRO A 50 -8.67 14.48 -7.62
C PRO A 50 -8.18 13.28 -6.80
N ARG A 51 -6.97 12.79 -7.12
CA ARG A 51 -6.38 11.57 -6.55
C ARG A 51 -6.44 11.50 -5.02
N ALA A 52 -6.24 12.63 -4.33
CA ALA A 52 -6.31 12.71 -2.87
C ALA A 52 -7.72 12.42 -2.32
N ILE A 53 -8.76 12.93 -2.99
CA ILE A 53 -10.16 12.70 -2.63
C ILE A 53 -10.52 11.25 -2.95
N LEU A 54 -10.11 10.75 -4.12
CA LEU A 54 -10.34 9.36 -4.52
C LEU A 54 -9.73 8.38 -3.52
N SER A 55 -8.47 8.60 -3.11
CA SER A 55 -7.81 7.74 -2.11
C SER A 55 -8.50 7.80 -0.75
N LEU A 56 -8.99 8.97 -0.34
CA LEU A 56 -9.69 9.13 0.94
C LEU A 56 -11.03 8.41 0.94
N ILE A 57 -11.77 8.47 -0.17
CA ILE A 57 -13.00 7.70 -0.36
C ILE A 57 -12.68 6.20 -0.32
N LEU A 58 -11.65 5.74 -1.04
CA LEU A 58 -11.27 4.32 -1.07
C LEU A 58 -10.84 3.75 0.30
N ILE A 59 -10.27 4.59 1.17
CA ILE A 59 -9.87 4.18 2.52
C ILE A 59 -11.09 4.11 3.47
N VAL A 60 -12.09 4.95 3.24
CA VAL A 60 -13.27 5.09 4.12
C VAL A 60 -14.45 4.21 3.68
N ALA A 61 -14.59 3.94 2.38
CA ALA A 61 -15.63 3.10 1.78
C ALA A 61 -15.42 1.62 2.11
#